data_AF-A0A521BRZ1-F1
#
_entry.id   AF-A0A521BRZ1-F1
#
_cell.length_a   1.000
_cell.length_b   1.000
_cell.length_c   1.000
_cell.angle_alpha   90.00
_cell.angle_beta   90.00
_cell.angle_gamma   90.00
#
_symmetry.space_group_name_H-M   'P 1'
#
loop_
_entity.id
_entity.type
_entity.pdbx_description
1 polymer ?
#
loop_
_entity_poly.entity_id
_entity_poly.type
_entity_poly.pdbx_seq_one_letter_code
_entity_poly.pdbx_strand_id
1 'polypeptide(L)'
;MTFRLIFAVLALVALPSVSMGQSQQTYPVPNLAGVWRCVSNSPVVSIDLYLQVYPNQQLQGQGSIVYAGTGRIYNVQGGGAWSVSPPDPQETQWLIRFQLMPQNHAVFSIFARPTGDPNGLYNMFYHPQTGETVETSCARIG
;
A
#
# COMPACT_ATOMS: atom_id res chain seq x y z
N MET A 1 -60.31 -53.67 -0.23
CA MET A 1 -60.23 -52.41 0.53
C MET A 1 -58.87 -51.80 0.24
N THR A 2 -58.87 -50.68 -0.47
CA THR A 2 -57.71 -50.11 -1.15
C THR A 2 -57.21 -48.94 -0.30
N PHE A 3 -56.00 -49.03 0.26
CA PHE A 3 -55.37 -47.91 0.98
C PHE A 3 -54.31 -47.28 0.06
N ARG A 4 -54.56 -46.03 -0.36
CA ARG A 4 -53.57 -45.17 -1.04
C ARG A 4 -52.98 -44.23 0.01
N LEU A 5 -51.68 -44.34 0.29
CA LEU A 5 -50.93 -43.31 1.02
C LEU A 5 -50.36 -42.31 0.01
N ILE A 6 -50.71 -41.04 0.21
CA ILE A 6 -50.20 -39.88 -0.54
C ILE A 6 -48.89 -39.46 0.13
N PHE A 7 -47.76 -39.59 -0.56
CA PHE A 7 -46.50 -38.99 -0.12
C PHE A 7 -46.44 -37.54 -0.61
N ALA A 8 -46.37 -36.62 0.33
CA ALA A 8 -46.12 -35.20 0.10
C ALA A 8 -44.64 -34.99 -0.29
N VAL A 9 -44.40 -34.35 -1.44
CA VAL A 9 -43.07 -33.92 -1.86
C VAL A 9 -42.90 -32.45 -1.45
N LEU A 10 -42.12 -32.21 -0.40
CA LEU A 10 -41.60 -30.88 -0.07
C LEU A 10 -40.54 -30.50 -1.13
N ALA A 11 -40.82 -29.47 -1.92
CA ALA A 11 -39.82 -28.86 -2.79
C ALA A 11 -38.98 -27.87 -1.97
N LEU A 12 -37.76 -28.26 -1.60
CA LEU A 12 -36.74 -27.33 -1.12
C LEU A 12 -36.13 -26.60 -2.32
N VAL A 13 -36.41 -25.30 -2.44
CA VAL A 13 -35.70 -24.42 -3.38
C VAL A 13 -34.37 -24.03 -2.73
N ALA A 14 -33.29 -24.69 -3.13
CA ALA A 14 -31.93 -24.29 -2.77
C ALA A 14 -31.53 -23.06 -3.59
N LEU A 15 -31.46 -21.90 -2.94
CA LEU A 15 -30.84 -20.70 -3.52
C LEU A 15 -29.31 -20.90 -3.52
N PRO A 16 -28.60 -20.71 -4.65
CA PRO A 16 -27.15 -20.68 -4.64
C PRO A 16 -26.67 -19.43 -3.91
N SER A 17 -26.03 -19.62 -2.75
CA SER A 17 -25.29 -18.58 -2.07
C SER A 17 -24.07 -18.22 -2.92
N VAL A 18 -24.17 -17.14 -3.70
CA VAL A 18 -23.03 -16.56 -4.40
C VAL A 18 -22.18 -15.83 -3.35
N SER A 19 -21.33 -16.57 -2.64
CA SER A 19 -20.26 -15.99 -1.86
C SER A 19 -19.18 -15.52 -2.82
N MET A 20 -19.25 -14.26 -3.23
CA MET A 20 -18.08 -13.56 -3.79
C MET A 20 -17.10 -13.28 -2.65
N GLY A 21 -16.41 -14.33 -2.19
CA GLY A 21 -15.18 -14.16 -1.45
C GLY A 21 -14.10 -13.69 -2.42
N GLN A 22 -13.93 -12.37 -2.59
CA GLN A 22 -12.67 -11.86 -3.10
C GLN A 22 -11.59 -12.25 -2.10
N SER A 23 -10.84 -13.31 -2.40
CA SER A 23 -9.63 -13.66 -1.69
C SER A 23 -8.63 -12.51 -1.86
N GLN A 24 -8.64 -11.56 -0.94
CA GLN A 24 -7.60 -10.54 -0.86
C GLN A 24 -6.29 -11.25 -0.51
N GLN A 25 -5.38 -11.31 -1.48
CA GLN A 25 -4.11 -12.00 -1.39
C GLN A 25 -3.20 -11.26 -0.40
N THR A 26 -3.04 -11.83 0.80
CA THR A 26 -2.07 -11.37 1.80
C THR A 26 -0.67 -11.72 1.33
N TYR A 27 0.05 -10.74 0.80
CA TYR A 27 1.45 -10.91 0.42
C TYR A 27 2.34 -10.84 1.67
N PRO A 28 3.29 -11.75 1.87
CA PRO A 28 4.30 -11.59 2.91
C PRO A 28 5.13 -10.32 2.65
N VAL A 29 5.67 -9.73 3.70
CA VAL A 29 6.57 -8.57 3.58
C VAL A 29 7.85 -9.03 2.86
N PRO A 30 8.21 -8.43 1.72
CA PRO A 30 9.47 -8.77 1.06
C PRO A 30 10.66 -8.32 1.90
N ASN A 31 11.86 -8.85 1.61
CA ASN A 31 13.08 -8.28 2.19
C ASN A 31 13.24 -6.83 1.69
N LEU A 32 13.01 -5.87 2.58
CA LEU A 32 13.04 -4.45 2.24
C LEU A 32 14.45 -3.87 2.15
N ALA A 33 15.47 -4.54 2.67
CA ALA A 33 16.84 -4.03 2.62
C ALA A 33 17.30 -3.87 1.17
N GLY A 34 17.90 -2.74 0.82
CA GLY A 34 18.33 -2.44 -0.55
C GLY A 34 18.00 -1.01 -0.96
N VAL A 35 18.23 -0.69 -2.22
CA VAL A 35 17.93 0.63 -2.77
C VAL A 35 16.57 0.60 -3.44
N TRP A 36 15.74 1.59 -3.13
CA TRP A 36 14.41 1.76 -3.70
C TRP A 36 14.30 3.13 -4.34
N ARG A 37 13.67 3.22 -5.51
CA ARG A 37 13.22 4.48 -6.08
C ARG A 37 11.72 4.60 -5.86
N CYS A 38 11.32 5.58 -5.07
CA CYS A 38 9.93 5.92 -4.80
C CYS A 38 9.53 7.16 -5.58
N VAL A 39 8.53 7.01 -6.45
CA VAL A 39 7.96 8.09 -7.24
C VAL A 39 6.48 8.23 -6.90
N SER A 40 6.05 9.45 -6.63
CA SER A 40 4.63 9.80 -6.58
C SER A 40 4.38 11.07 -7.36
N ASN A 41 3.24 11.12 -8.03
CA ASN A 41 2.77 12.29 -8.72
C ASN A 41 1.31 12.52 -8.33
N SER A 42 1.04 13.66 -7.70
CA SER A 42 -0.30 14.06 -7.30
C SER A 42 -0.56 15.52 -7.61
N PRO A 43 -1.84 15.93 -7.61
CA PRO A 43 -2.20 17.34 -7.73
C PRO A 43 -1.60 18.25 -6.64
N VAL A 44 -1.12 17.70 -5.52
CA VAL A 44 -0.60 18.47 -4.37
C VAL A 44 0.93 18.41 -4.28
N VAL A 45 1.50 17.23 -4.49
CA VAL A 45 2.93 16.96 -4.35
C VAL A 45 3.41 15.94 -5.39
N SER A 46 4.59 16.17 -5.94
CA SER A 46 5.33 15.17 -6.69
C SER A 46 6.65 14.88 -5.98
N ILE A 47 7.02 13.61 -5.87
CA ILE A 47 8.27 13.15 -5.27
C ILE A 47 8.99 12.20 -6.24
N ASP A 48 10.31 12.30 -6.24
CA ASP A 48 11.21 11.30 -6.82
C ASP A 48 12.37 11.13 -5.85
N LEU A 49 12.38 10.01 -5.13
CA LEU A 49 13.27 9.75 -4.01
C LEU A 49 13.95 8.41 -4.15
N TYR A 50 15.25 8.39 -3.90
CA TYR A 50 16.06 7.20 -3.73
C TYR A 50 16.23 6.92 -2.24
N LEU A 51 15.83 5.73 -1.83
CA LEU A 51 15.86 5.26 -0.45
C LEU A 51 16.84 4.10 -0.33
N GLN A 52 17.91 4.27 0.43
CA GLN A 52 18.73 3.17 0.92
C GLN A 52 18.11 2.65 2.23
N VAL A 53 17.53 1.46 2.16
CA VAL A 53 16.89 0.77 3.27
C VAL A 53 17.89 -0.22 3.86
N TYR A 54 18.16 -0.12 5.16
CA TYR A 54 19.07 -1.00 5.87
C TYR A 54 18.30 -2.06 6.70
N PRO A 55 18.85 -3.27 6.91
CA PRO A 55 18.18 -4.31 7.69
C PRO A 55 17.88 -3.93 9.15
N ASN A 56 18.63 -2.97 9.70
CA ASN A 56 18.52 -2.50 11.09
C ASN A 56 17.48 -1.38 11.28
N GLN A 57 16.47 -1.29 10.40
CA GLN A 57 15.42 -0.27 10.42
C GLN A 57 15.89 1.17 10.14
N GLN A 58 17.17 1.36 9.79
CA GLN A 58 17.67 2.65 9.33
C GLN A 58 17.34 2.88 7.86
N LEU A 59 17.19 4.16 7.51
CA LEU A 59 16.95 4.64 6.17
C LEU A 59 17.92 5.78 5.87
N GLN A 60 18.43 5.84 4.65
CA GLN A 60 18.96 7.08 4.08
C GLN A 60 18.17 7.39 2.82
N GLY A 61 17.86 8.66 2.60
CA GLY A 61 17.10 9.09 1.44
C GLY A 61 17.70 10.33 0.79
N GLN A 62 17.53 10.41 -0.52
CA GLN A 62 17.89 11.58 -1.31
C GLN A 62 16.97 11.72 -2.52
N GLY A 63 16.73 12.95 -2.97
CA GLY A 63 15.99 13.23 -4.20
C GLY A 63 15.24 14.55 -4.13
N SER A 64 14.09 14.63 -4.80
CA SER A 64 13.34 15.88 -4.94
C SER A 64 11.88 15.77 -4.53
N ILE A 65 11.38 16.85 -3.94
CA ILE A 65 9.96 17.07 -3.63
C ILE A 65 9.52 18.36 -4.31
N VAL A 66 8.40 18.31 -5.02
CA VAL A 66 7.79 19.46 -5.70
C VAL A 66 6.37 19.64 -5.16
N TYR A 67 6.08 20.82 -4.64
CA TYR A 67 4.71 21.16 -4.21
C TYR A 67 4.01 21.95 -5.31
N ALA A 68 3.01 21.34 -5.93
CA ALA A 68 2.35 21.85 -7.14
C ALA A 68 1.79 23.27 -6.96
N GLY A 69 1.33 23.63 -5.76
CA GLY A 69 0.78 24.98 -5.46
C GLY A 69 1.82 26.06 -5.14
N THR A 70 3.11 25.73 -5.02
CA THR A 70 4.13 26.71 -4.60
C THR A 70 5.21 26.98 -5.64
N GLY A 71 5.31 26.13 -6.68
CA GLY A 71 6.39 26.19 -7.67
C GLY A 71 7.79 25.94 -7.09
N ARG A 72 7.89 25.51 -5.83
CA ARG A 72 9.17 25.23 -5.16
C ARG A 72 9.57 23.78 -5.33
N ILE A 73 10.84 23.58 -5.64
CA ILE A 73 11.51 22.29 -5.69
C ILE A 73 12.45 22.21 -4.49
N TYR A 74 12.29 21.18 -3.67
CA TYR A 74 13.13 20.91 -2.53
C TYR A 74 13.98 19.67 -2.81
N ASN A 75 15.30 19.85 -2.87
CA ASN A 75 16.23 18.73 -2.87
C ASN A 75 16.39 18.26 -1.43
N VAL A 76 15.93 17.05 -1.14
CA VAL A 76 16.01 16.48 0.20
C VAL A 76 17.14 15.48 0.26
N GLN A 77 17.89 15.50 1.37
CA GLN A 77 18.86 14.48 1.71
C GLN A 77 18.84 14.31 3.23
N GLY A 78 18.80 13.06 3.70
CA GLY A 78 18.80 12.82 5.13
C GLY A 78 18.69 11.36 5.52
N GLY A 79 18.86 11.15 6.82
CA GLY A 79 18.58 9.87 7.45
C GLY A 79 17.09 9.71 7.77
N GLY A 80 16.76 8.55 8.30
CA GLY A 80 15.40 8.22 8.67
C GLY A 80 15.29 6.82 9.25
N ALA A 81 14.06 6.35 9.34
CA ALA A 81 13.75 4.99 9.79
C ALA A 81 12.65 4.39 8.93
N TRP A 82 12.52 3.08 8.97
CA TRP A 82 11.40 2.38 8.36
C TRP A 82 10.78 1.38 9.33
N SER A 83 9.48 1.12 9.13
CA SER A 83 8.71 0.20 9.94
C SER A 83 7.68 -0.55 9.08
N VAL A 84 7.17 -1.64 9.62
CA VAL A 84 6.11 -2.43 8.98
C VAL A 84 5.01 -2.69 9.99
N SER A 85 3.77 -2.45 9.58
CA SER A 85 2.57 -2.81 10.34
C SER A 85 1.91 -4.04 9.70
N PRO A 86 1.55 -5.06 10.49
CA PRO A 86 0.83 -6.22 10.00
C PRO A 86 -0.60 -5.85 9.54
N PRO A 87 -1.21 -6.69 8.70
CA PRO A 87 -2.63 -6.60 8.41
C PRO A 87 -3.49 -6.65 9.68
N ASP A 88 -4.62 -5.96 9.66
CA ASP A 88 -5.64 -5.95 10.71
C ASP A 88 -7.05 -6.12 10.10
N PRO A 89 -8.13 -6.20 10.91
CA PRO A 89 -9.48 -6.39 10.39
C PRO A 89 -10.01 -5.28 9.46
N GLN A 90 -9.39 -4.09 9.44
CA GLN A 90 -9.74 -2.99 8.56
C GLN A 90 -8.81 -2.88 7.35
N GLU A 91 -7.55 -3.31 7.48
CA GLU A 91 -6.54 -3.28 6.44
C GLU A 91 -5.95 -4.68 6.22
N THR A 92 -6.33 -5.33 5.12
CA THR A 92 -5.93 -6.72 4.85
C THR A 92 -4.53 -6.87 4.27
N GLN A 93 -3.78 -5.77 4.13
CA GLN A 93 -2.43 -5.75 3.56
C GLN A 93 -1.42 -5.21 4.56
N TRP A 94 -0.16 -5.65 4.43
CA TRP A 94 0.94 -5.06 5.19
C TRP A 94 1.16 -3.61 4.79
N LEU A 95 1.40 -2.75 5.78
CA LEU A 95 1.73 -1.35 5.57
C LEU A 95 3.20 -1.11 5.91
N ILE A 96 3.97 -0.67 4.92
CA ILE A 96 5.36 -0.29 5.06
C ILE A 96 5.41 1.24 5.15
N ARG A 97 6.14 1.76 6.14
CA ARG A 97 6.33 3.20 6.33
C ARG A 97 7.82 3.52 6.24
N PHE A 98 8.20 4.38 5.30
CA PHE A 98 9.52 5.00 5.23
C PHE A 98 9.41 6.43 5.75
N GLN A 99 10.09 6.77 6.83
CA GLN A 99 10.11 8.12 7.38
C GLN A 99 11.47 8.76 7.14
N LEU A 100 11.49 9.89 6.44
CA LEU A 100 12.70 10.67 6.19
C LEU A 100 12.73 11.93 7.04
N MET A 101 13.91 12.25 7.58
CA MET A 101 14.19 13.42 8.39
C MET A 101 15.34 14.23 7.75
N PRO A 102 15.09 14.88 6.61
CA PRO A 102 16.09 15.72 5.95
C PRO A 102 16.42 16.97 6.80
N GLN A 103 17.65 17.46 6.69
CA GLN A 103 18.09 18.63 7.47
C GLN A 103 17.48 19.96 6.99
N ASN A 104 17.12 20.02 5.71
CA ASN A 104 16.71 21.25 5.01
C ASN A 104 15.22 21.29 4.66
N HIS A 105 14.44 20.35 5.18
CA HIS A 105 13.02 20.23 4.89
C HIS A 105 12.28 19.56 6.06
N ALA A 106 10.95 19.69 6.11
CA ALA A 106 10.15 19.00 7.11
C ALA A 106 10.28 17.47 7.00
N VAL A 107 10.11 16.78 8.13
CA VAL A 107 9.98 15.32 8.21
C VAL A 107 8.75 14.88 7.42
N PHE A 108 8.87 13.83 6.64
CA PHE A 108 7.76 13.26 5.89
C PHE A 108 7.80 11.73 5.89
N SER A 109 6.70 11.12 5.48
CA SER A 109 6.57 9.66 5.42
C SER A 109 6.02 9.22 4.08
N ILE A 110 6.59 8.16 3.53
CA ILE A 110 6.07 7.42 2.39
C ILE A 110 5.47 6.14 2.94
N PHE A 111 4.19 5.94 2.67
CA PHE A 111 3.50 4.70 2.96
C PHE A 111 3.50 3.83 1.70
N ALA A 112 3.62 2.52 1.85
CA ALA A 112 3.67 1.58 0.73
C ALA A 112 3.14 0.21 1.16
N ARG A 113 2.65 -0.58 0.19
CA ARG A 113 2.11 -1.92 0.36
C ARG A 113 2.76 -2.86 -0.66
N PRO A 114 2.97 -4.14 -0.33
CA PRO A 114 3.51 -5.10 -1.29
C PRO A 114 2.56 -5.32 -2.49
N THR A 115 3.11 -5.43 -3.70
CA THR A 115 2.33 -5.78 -4.91
C THR A 115 2.26 -7.29 -5.18
N GLY A 116 3.04 -8.08 -4.44
CA GLY A 116 3.33 -9.48 -4.76
C GLY A 116 4.62 -9.68 -5.56
N ASP A 117 5.15 -8.62 -6.18
CA ASP A 117 6.52 -8.59 -6.70
C ASP A 117 7.49 -8.24 -5.55
N PRO A 118 8.54 -9.03 -5.27
CA PRO A 118 9.52 -8.70 -4.24
C PRO A 118 10.27 -7.38 -4.49
N ASN A 119 10.27 -6.88 -5.73
CA ASN A 119 10.87 -5.61 -6.12
C ASN A 119 9.85 -4.47 -6.28
N GLY A 120 8.57 -4.73 -6.00
CA GLY A 120 7.48 -3.78 -6.20
C GLY A 120 6.72 -3.47 -4.92
N LEU A 121 6.62 -2.18 -4.59
CA LEU A 121 5.70 -1.66 -3.61
C LEU A 121 4.82 -0.60 -4.24
N TYR A 122 3.54 -0.56 -3.88
CA TYR A 122 2.61 0.47 -4.34
C TYR A 122 1.89 1.11 -3.16
N ASN A 123 1.41 2.32 -3.34
CA ASN A 123 0.49 2.97 -2.44
C ASN A 123 -0.57 3.71 -3.23
N MET A 124 -1.75 3.74 -2.65
CA MET A 124 -2.88 4.54 -3.11
C MET A 124 -3.35 5.34 -1.90
N PHE A 125 -2.91 6.60 -1.81
CA PHE A 125 -3.37 7.49 -0.75
C PHE A 125 -4.69 8.12 -1.17
N TYR A 126 -5.77 7.78 -0.48
CA TYR A 126 -7.07 8.40 -0.69
C TYR A 126 -7.13 9.74 0.06
N HIS A 127 -7.29 10.84 -0.67
CA HIS A 127 -7.41 12.16 -0.10
C HIS A 127 -8.83 12.37 0.45
N PRO A 128 -9.04 12.41 1.77
CA PRO A 128 -10.38 12.33 2.37
C PRO A 128 -11.26 13.56 2.08
N GLN A 129 -10.68 14.67 1.65
CA GLN A 129 -11.39 15.91 1.37
C GLN A 129 -11.73 16.08 -0.12
N THR A 130 -10.99 15.44 -1.02
CA THR A 130 -11.17 15.59 -2.48
C THR A 130 -11.63 14.29 -3.15
N GLY A 131 -11.48 13.14 -2.49
CA GLY A 131 -11.77 11.83 -3.04
C GLY A 131 -10.73 11.33 -4.05
N GLU A 132 -9.67 12.10 -4.29
CA GLU A 132 -8.62 11.75 -5.23
C GLU A 132 -7.67 10.71 -4.63
N THR A 133 -7.21 9.80 -5.47
CA THR A 133 -6.17 8.83 -5.11
C THR A 133 -4.82 9.31 -5.61
N VAL A 134 -3.86 9.40 -4.71
CA VAL A 134 -2.46 9.67 -5.03
C VAL A 134 -1.71 8.34 -5.10
N GLU A 135 -1.21 8.02 -6.29
CA GLU A 135 -0.38 6.84 -6.49
C GLU A 135 1.05 7.14 -6.05
N THR A 136 1.61 6.28 -5.21
CA THR A 136 3.06 6.18 -5.02
C THR A 136 3.50 4.80 -5.45
N SER A 137 4.58 4.71 -6.21
CA SER A 137 5.22 3.43 -6.53
C SER A 137 6.64 3.46 -6.02
N CYS A 138 7.09 2.38 -5.39
CA CYS A 138 8.48 2.17 -5.08
C CYS A 138 8.97 0.91 -5.78
N ALA A 139 10.00 1.05 -6.59
CA ALA A 139 10.67 -0.06 -7.25
C ALA A 139 12.05 -0.26 -6.65
N ARG A 140 12.43 -1.51 -6.40
CA ARG A 140 13.81 -1.83 -6.01
C ARG A 140 14.73 -1.62 -7.20
N ILE A 141 15.90 -1.03 -6.96
CA ILE A 141 16.91 -0.78 -7.98
C ILE A 141 18.24 -1.41 -7.57
N GLY A 142 18.91 -2.05 -8.54
CA GLY A 142 20.10 -2.90 -8.31
C GLY A 142 19.74 -4.32 -7.91
#